data_AF-A0A7D7UGF6-F1
#
_entry.id   AF-A0A7D7UGF6-F1
#
_cell.length_a   1.000
_cell.length_b   1.000
_cell.length_c   1.000
_cell.angle_alpha   90.00
_cell.angle_beta   90.00
_cell.angle_gamma   90.00
#
_symmetry.space_group_name_H-M   'P 1'
#
loop_
_entity.id
_entity.type
_entity.pdbx_description
1 polymer ?
#
loop_
_entity_poly.entity_id
_entity_poly.type
_entity_poly.pdbx_seq_one_letter_code
_entity_poly.pdbx_strand_id
1 'polypeptide(L)'
;MMKTMNKTFHTINEIIDDLENSELINDQNTQFYLSLIKMIKTDLDNKDYKKALLSIQEELDTDYLPLGLVDYFKQAHLVTKRLMYESEFDWLEKLDKKELINKTIVNFPDNLWYFDYLATKEENYWNIDDFEFFRHIFITKTYDNSDKLLAAQLLQKIDAFINLSFDVYNNKLKQTFKIILKKDDIWANNTQAYFNNVLDLIENSFYKDPSKEQLATEIVNNIMQDYYPSHPDIVSVKELSSGIIQYVKNCFDNKKPNEKIDSVVYDVIISCIDQ
;
A
#
# COMPACT_ATOMS: atom_id res chain seq x y z
N MET A 1 -12.83 15.36 23.14
CA MET A 1 -12.37 14.21 22.32
C MET A 1 -11.36 13.43 23.15
N MET A 2 -11.79 12.35 23.80
CA MET A 2 -10.83 11.36 24.29
C MET A 2 -10.24 10.69 23.05
N LYS A 3 -8.92 10.72 22.90
CA LYS A 3 -8.23 9.78 22.02
C LYS A 3 -8.63 8.39 22.52
N THR A 4 -9.39 7.64 21.73
CA THR A 4 -9.38 6.18 21.85
C THR A 4 -7.91 5.79 21.77
N MET A 5 -7.35 5.26 22.87
CA MET A 5 -6.08 4.56 22.77
C MET A 5 -6.33 3.41 21.80
N ASN A 6 -5.56 3.33 20.72
CA ASN A 6 -5.57 2.14 19.88
C ASN A 6 -5.21 0.97 20.81
N LYS A 7 -6.02 -0.09 20.80
CA LYS A 7 -5.69 -1.29 21.59
C LYS A 7 -4.82 -2.16 20.71
N THR A 8 -3.71 -2.63 21.26
CA THR A 8 -2.81 -3.56 20.58
C THR A 8 -3.04 -4.96 21.13
N PHE A 9 -3.09 -5.95 20.23
CA PHE A 9 -3.30 -7.34 20.58
C PHE A 9 -2.16 -8.23 20.05
N HIS A 10 -1.72 -9.16 20.89
CA HIS A 10 -0.70 -10.15 20.60
C HIS A 10 -1.31 -11.46 20.08
N THR A 11 -2.57 -11.73 20.42
CA THR A 11 -3.26 -12.93 19.98
C THR A 11 -4.71 -12.63 19.63
N ILE A 12 -5.32 -13.53 18.85
CA ILE A 12 -6.75 -13.47 18.55
C ILE A 12 -7.58 -13.73 19.81
N ASN A 13 -7.05 -14.46 20.80
CA ASN A 13 -7.73 -14.63 22.09
C ASN A 13 -7.88 -13.31 22.83
N GLU A 14 -6.84 -12.48 22.85
CA GLU A 14 -6.95 -11.18 23.51
C GLU A 14 -7.98 -10.26 22.82
N ILE A 15 -8.10 -10.35 21.49
CA ILE A 15 -9.15 -9.66 20.72
C ILE A 15 -10.54 -10.16 21.12
N ILE A 16 -10.71 -11.48 21.22
CA ILE A 16 -11.96 -12.12 21.64
C ILE A 16 -12.32 -11.69 23.07
N ASP A 17 -11.38 -11.82 23.99
CA ASP A 17 -11.57 -11.51 25.41
C ASP A 17 -11.91 -10.03 25.60
N ASP A 18 -11.24 -9.12 24.89
CA ASP A 18 -11.53 -7.69 24.99
C ASP A 18 -12.90 -7.33 24.42
N LEU A 19 -13.31 -7.95 23.29
CA LEU A 19 -14.66 -7.78 22.74
C LEU A 19 -15.74 -8.33 23.67
N GLU A 20 -15.53 -9.52 24.26
CA GLU A 20 -16.45 -10.15 25.21
C GLU A 20 -16.67 -9.31 26.46
N ASN A 21 -15.64 -8.58 26.89
CA ASN A 21 -15.69 -7.69 28.06
C ASN A 21 -16.01 -6.23 27.69
N SER A 22 -16.22 -5.93 26.41
CA SER A 22 -16.52 -4.57 25.95
C SER A 22 -17.96 -4.17 26.27
N GLU A 23 -18.20 -2.88 26.41
CA GLU A 23 -19.57 -2.32 26.55
C GLU A 23 -20.45 -2.61 25.32
N LEU A 24 -19.83 -2.99 24.19
CA LEU A 24 -20.50 -3.30 22.93
C LEU A 24 -21.09 -4.72 22.89
N ILE A 25 -20.70 -5.63 23.80
CA ILE A 25 -21.03 -7.07 23.70
C ILE A 25 -22.54 -7.39 23.66
N ASN A 26 -23.38 -6.50 24.19
CA ASN A 26 -24.83 -6.69 24.20
C ASN A 26 -25.51 -6.28 22.88
N ASP A 27 -24.77 -5.67 21.96
CA ASP A 27 -25.24 -5.33 20.62
C ASP A 27 -25.22 -6.56 19.70
N GLN A 28 -26.31 -6.76 18.95
CA GLN A 28 -26.46 -7.94 18.07
C GLN A 28 -25.40 -7.99 16.96
N ASN A 29 -25.02 -6.84 16.40
CA ASN A 29 -23.97 -6.81 15.38
C ASN A 29 -22.63 -7.20 16.01
N THR A 30 -22.33 -6.68 17.19
CA THR A 30 -21.11 -7.05 17.93
C THR A 30 -21.04 -8.54 18.23
N GLN A 31 -22.15 -9.17 18.62
CA GLN A 31 -22.20 -10.62 18.82
C GLN A 31 -21.97 -11.40 17.52
N PHE A 32 -22.52 -10.94 16.40
CA PHE A 32 -22.25 -11.52 15.09
C PHE A 32 -20.76 -11.43 14.72
N TYR A 33 -20.15 -10.25 14.81
CA TYR A 33 -18.73 -10.08 14.49
C TYR A 33 -17.78 -10.79 15.46
N LEU A 34 -18.15 -10.91 16.74
CA LEU A 34 -17.43 -11.76 17.68
C LEU A 34 -17.45 -13.23 17.25
N SER A 35 -18.58 -13.72 16.74
CA SER A 35 -18.68 -15.08 16.20
C SER A 35 -17.77 -15.28 14.98
N LEU A 36 -17.63 -14.27 14.13
CA LEU A 36 -16.68 -14.29 13.00
C LEU A 36 -15.23 -14.34 13.49
N ILE A 37 -14.86 -13.54 14.49
CA ILE A 37 -13.50 -13.57 15.06
C ILE A 37 -13.20 -14.94 15.71
N LYS A 38 -14.20 -15.59 16.32
CA LYS A 38 -14.06 -16.97 16.82
C LYS A 38 -13.90 -18.00 15.70
N MET A 39 -14.55 -17.80 14.55
CA MET A 39 -14.33 -18.61 13.36
C MET A 39 -12.92 -18.41 12.80
N ILE A 40 -12.45 -17.16 12.71
CA ILE A 40 -11.08 -16.80 12.35
C ILE A 40 -10.09 -17.52 13.27
N LYS A 41 -10.31 -17.49 14.59
CA LYS A 41 -9.46 -18.23 15.55
C LYS A 41 -9.40 -19.73 15.21
N THR A 42 -10.53 -20.34 14.89
CA THR A 42 -10.60 -21.76 14.52
C THR A 42 -9.79 -22.05 13.26
N ASP A 43 -9.87 -21.19 12.26
CA ASP A 43 -9.07 -21.31 11.04
C ASP A 43 -7.56 -21.17 11.35
N LEU A 44 -7.18 -20.28 12.26
CA LEU A 44 -5.78 -20.12 12.69
C LEU A 44 -5.26 -21.32 13.49
N ASP A 45 -6.07 -21.89 14.39
CA ASP A 45 -5.71 -23.12 15.11
C ASP A 45 -5.46 -24.27 14.12
N ASN A 46 -6.20 -24.29 13.00
CA ASN A 46 -6.02 -25.24 11.89
C ASN A 46 -4.89 -24.86 10.91
N LYS A 47 -4.19 -23.74 11.15
CA LYS A 47 -3.16 -23.16 10.26
C LYS A 47 -3.68 -22.73 8.87
N ASP A 48 -4.97 -22.51 8.72
CA ASP A 48 -5.60 -22.00 7.50
C ASP A 48 -5.50 -20.47 7.39
N TYR A 49 -4.26 -19.93 7.47
CA TYR A 49 -4.01 -18.49 7.53
C TYR A 49 -4.59 -17.72 6.33
N LYS A 50 -4.50 -18.28 5.12
CA LYS A 50 -5.02 -17.63 3.91
C LYS A 50 -6.54 -17.44 3.97
N LYS A 51 -7.25 -18.43 4.52
CA LYS A 51 -8.70 -18.38 4.69
C LYS A 51 -9.07 -17.34 5.75
N ALA A 52 -8.37 -17.34 6.88
CA ALA A 52 -8.54 -16.35 7.92
C ALA A 52 -8.32 -14.91 7.41
N LEU A 53 -7.23 -14.67 6.66
CA LEU A 53 -6.95 -13.36 6.05
C LEU A 53 -8.05 -12.93 5.07
N LEU A 54 -8.52 -13.84 4.22
CA LEU A 54 -9.59 -13.55 3.28
C LEU A 54 -10.86 -13.13 4.01
N SER A 55 -11.30 -13.90 5.01
CA SER A 55 -12.50 -13.57 5.79
C SER A 55 -12.37 -12.25 6.54
N ILE A 56 -11.20 -11.91 7.06
CA ILE A 56 -10.98 -10.60 7.71
C ILE A 56 -11.06 -9.46 6.68
N GLN A 57 -10.43 -9.64 5.53
CA GLN A 57 -10.38 -8.62 4.48
C GLN A 57 -11.76 -8.37 3.88
N GLU A 58 -12.56 -9.42 3.65
CA GLU A 58 -13.94 -9.32 3.19
C GLU A 58 -14.76 -8.40 4.10
N GLU A 59 -14.63 -8.50 5.42
CA GLU A 59 -15.35 -7.63 6.35
C GLU A 59 -14.79 -6.19 6.37
N LEU A 60 -13.46 -6.02 6.27
CA LEU A 60 -12.83 -4.70 6.22
C LEU A 60 -13.17 -3.92 4.94
N ASP A 61 -13.45 -4.62 3.84
CA ASP A 61 -13.84 -4.04 2.55
C ASP A 61 -15.32 -3.63 2.49
N THR A 62 -16.09 -3.90 3.55
CA THR A 62 -17.53 -3.61 3.58
C THR A 62 -17.85 -2.26 4.22
N ASP A 63 -18.87 -1.59 3.68
CA ASP A 63 -19.38 -0.32 4.23
C ASP A 63 -20.19 -0.49 5.53
N TYR A 64 -20.53 -1.72 5.90
CA TYR A 64 -21.44 -2.01 7.02
C TYR A 64 -20.74 -2.51 8.29
N LEU A 65 -19.40 -2.67 8.28
CA LEU A 65 -18.63 -2.95 9.49
C LEU A 65 -18.74 -1.75 10.46
N PRO A 66 -19.30 -1.94 11.67
CA PRO A 66 -19.45 -0.85 12.63
C PRO A 66 -18.10 -0.21 12.98
N LEU A 67 -18.05 1.12 13.04
CA LEU A 67 -16.80 1.87 13.29
C LEU A 67 -16.06 1.42 14.57
N GLY A 68 -16.79 1.03 15.62
CA GLY A 68 -16.20 0.51 16.85
C GLY A 68 -15.54 -0.87 16.73
N LEU A 69 -15.78 -1.59 15.63
CA LEU A 69 -15.26 -2.94 15.36
C LEU A 69 -14.13 -2.94 14.32
N VAL A 70 -14.01 -1.88 13.52
CA VAL A 70 -12.97 -1.74 12.49
C VAL A 70 -11.56 -1.95 13.05
N ASP A 71 -11.27 -1.41 14.24
CA ASP A 71 -9.94 -1.57 14.86
C ASP A 71 -9.65 -3.03 15.23
N TYR A 72 -10.63 -3.75 15.80
CA TYR A 72 -10.47 -5.18 16.11
C TYR A 72 -10.19 -6.02 14.85
N PHE A 73 -10.86 -5.74 13.73
CA PHE A 73 -10.60 -6.44 12.48
C PHE A 73 -9.23 -6.09 11.88
N LYS A 74 -8.80 -4.83 11.98
CA LYS A 74 -7.44 -4.42 11.59
C LYS A 74 -6.37 -5.13 12.44
N GLN A 75 -6.57 -5.19 13.75
CA GLN A 75 -5.66 -5.90 14.65
C GLN A 75 -5.68 -7.41 14.39
N ALA A 76 -6.85 -8.02 14.15
CA ALA A 76 -6.95 -9.43 13.78
C ALA A 76 -6.20 -9.73 12.48
N HIS A 77 -6.27 -8.83 11.49
CA HIS A 77 -5.51 -8.94 10.26
C HIS A 77 -4.00 -8.92 10.50
N LEU A 78 -3.50 -7.98 11.33
CA LEU A 78 -2.08 -7.89 11.67
C LEU A 78 -1.57 -9.10 12.43
N VAL A 79 -2.32 -9.56 13.44
CA VAL A 79 -1.99 -10.78 14.21
C VAL A 79 -1.96 -12.00 13.29
N THR A 80 -2.95 -12.13 12.41
CA THR A 80 -3.01 -13.26 11.47
C THR A 80 -1.81 -13.25 10.52
N LYS A 81 -1.46 -12.10 9.95
CA LYS A 81 -0.27 -11.95 9.10
C LYS A 81 1.01 -12.34 9.84
N ARG A 82 1.17 -11.85 11.07
CA ARG A 82 2.33 -12.18 11.91
C ARG A 82 2.45 -13.69 12.09
N LEU A 83 1.38 -14.35 12.52
CA LEU A 83 1.35 -15.80 12.73
C LEU A 83 1.61 -16.59 11.44
N MET A 84 1.11 -16.10 10.30
CA MET A 84 1.37 -16.72 9.00
C MET A 84 2.88 -16.69 8.69
N TYR A 85 3.52 -15.52 8.79
CA TYR A 85 4.95 -15.38 8.53
C TYR A 85 5.80 -16.20 9.52
N GLU A 86 5.46 -16.17 10.82
CA GLU A 86 6.21 -16.90 11.85
C GLU A 86 6.04 -18.43 11.75
N SER A 87 4.91 -18.90 11.22
CA SER A 87 4.66 -20.31 10.91
C SER A 87 5.44 -20.80 9.68
N GLU A 88 5.69 -19.91 8.72
CA GLU A 88 6.52 -20.21 7.55
C GLU A 88 8.03 -20.10 7.87
N PHE A 89 8.39 -19.19 8.79
CA PHE A 89 9.76 -18.89 9.16
C PHE A 89 9.95 -18.83 10.69
N ASP A 90 10.15 -19.99 11.32
CA ASP A 90 10.35 -20.16 12.78
C ASP A 90 11.49 -19.32 13.41
N TRP A 91 12.35 -18.73 12.58
CA TRP A 91 13.43 -17.85 13.03
C TRP A 91 13.01 -16.38 13.14
N LEU A 92 11.89 -15.96 12.55
CA LEU A 92 11.44 -14.56 12.54
C LEU A 92 11.13 -14.03 13.93
N GLU A 93 10.40 -14.80 14.73
CA GLU A 93 10.00 -14.42 16.09
C GLU A 93 11.22 -14.15 17.00
N LYS A 94 12.34 -14.81 16.71
CA LYS A 94 13.56 -14.76 17.54
C LYS A 94 14.45 -13.56 17.24
N LEU A 95 14.17 -12.84 16.16
CA LEU A 95 14.98 -11.70 15.76
C LEU A 95 14.71 -10.50 16.65
N ASP A 96 15.77 -9.88 17.11
CA ASP A 96 15.65 -8.56 17.69
C ASP A 96 15.31 -7.51 16.62
N LYS A 97 14.94 -6.31 17.08
CA LYS A 97 14.58 -5.20 16.20
C LYS A 97 15.67 -4.89 15.16
N LYS A 98 16.94 -4.88 15.58
CA LYS A 98 18.08 -4.50 14.73
C LYS A 98 18.35 -5.57 13.68
N GLU A 99 18.28 -6.85 14.07
CA GLU A 99 18.41 -7.98 13.18
C GLU A 99 17.30 -7.98 12.13
N LEU A 100 16.07 -7.67 12.54
CA LEU A 100 14.93 -7.57 11.65
C LEU A 100 15.11 -6.45 10.62
N ILE A 101 15.44 -5.23 11.05
CA ILE A 101 15.77 -4.10 10.16
C ILE A 101 16.87 -4.50 9.17
N ASN A 102 17.96 -5.11 9.67
CA ASN A 102 19.10 -5.48 8.83
C ASN A 102 18.70 -6.53 7.78
N LYS A 103 17.90 -7.54 8.15
CA LYS A 103 17.38 -8.51 7.19
C LYS A 103 16.49 -7.85 6.15
N THR A 104 15.61 -6.94 6.54
CA THR A 104 14.74 -6.22 5.62
C THR A 104 15.56 -5.45 4.58
N ILE A 105 16.60 -4.74 5.02
CA ILE A 105 17.46 -3.93 4.14
C ILE A 105 18.31 -4.82 3.21
N VAL A 106 18.97 -5.84 3.76
CA VAL A 106 19.89 -6.70 2.99
C VAL A 106 19.15 -7.46 1.87
N ASN A 107 17.87 -7.77 2.07
CA ASN A 107 17.07 -8.50 1.09
C ASN A 107 16.22 -7.58 0.20
N PHE A 108 16.40 -6.25 0.28
CA PHE A 108 15.70 -5.32 -0.60
C PHE A 108 16.45 -5.15 -1.93
N PRO A 109 15.76 -5.18 -3.09
CA PRO A 109 14.29 -5.17 -3.26
C PRO A 109 13.63 -6.56 -3.34
N ASP A 110 14.40 -7.64 -3.43
CA ASP A 110 13.89 -8.98 -3.78
C ASP A 110 12.85 -9.55 -2.81
N ASN A 111 12.87 -9.16 -1.52
CA ASN A 111 11.97 -9.70 -0.49
C ASN A 111 11.20 -8.60 0.26
N LEU A 112 10.26 -7.96 -0.43
CA LEU A 112 9.41 -6.92 0.14
C LEU A 112 8.47 -7.40 1.26
N TRP A 113 8.22 -8.71 1.36
CA TRP A 113 7.41 -9.27 2.45
C TRP A 113 7.99 -8.96 3.84
N TYR A 114 9.31 -8.75 3.97
CA TYR A 114 9.92 -8.31 5.23
C TYR A 114 9.33 -6.98 5.70
N PHE A 115 9.06 -6.04 4.80
CA PHE A 115 8.41 -4.76 5.12
C PHE A 115 6.97 -4.94 5.58
N ASP A 116 6.21 -5.83 4.92
CA ASP A 116 4.85 -6.15 5.36
C ASP A 116 4.85 -6.81 6.75
N TYR A 117 5.83 -7.66 7.05
CA TYR A 117 6.02 -8.21 8.40
C TYR A 117 6.36 -7.14 9.43
N LEU A 118 7.15 -6.11 9.10
CA LEU A 118 7.42 -4.99 10.03
C LEU A 118 6.14 -4.31 10.51
N ALA A 119 5.15 -4.16 9.61
CA ALA A 119 3.87 -3.56 9.92
C ALA A 119 2.98 -4.42 10.85
N THR A 120 3.31 -5.71 11.03
CA THR A 120 2.60 -6.61 11.96
C THR A 120 3.08 -6.52 13.41
N LYS A 121 4.13 -5.74 13.66
CA LYS A 121 4.64 -5.52 15.01
C LYS A 121 3.70 -4.63 15.79
N GLU A 122 3.72 -4.82 17.10
CA GLU A 122 2.86 -4.14 18.07
C GLU A 122 3.04 -2.62 18.04
N GLU A 123 2.02 -1.90 18.50
CA GLU A 123 2.13 -0.46 18.71
C GLU A 123 3.30 -0.16 19.66
N ASN A 124 4.05 0.90 19.34
CA ASN A 124 5.27 1.29 20.04
C ASN A 124 6.46 0.32 19.91
N TYR A 125 6.35 -0.79 19.17
CA TYR A 125 7.51 -1.61 18.83
C TYR A 125 8.54 -0.76 18.06
N TRP A 126 8.07 0.04 17.11
CA TRP A 126 8.88 0.97 16.34
C TRP A 126 8.94 2.36 17.00
N ASN A 127 10.09 3.02 16.89
CA ASN A 127 10.27 4.42 17.24
C ASN A 127 10.71 5.22 16.00
N ILE A 128 10.67 6.55 16.10
CA ILE A 128 11.01 7.43 14.97
C ILE A 128 12.44 7.24 14.45
N ASP A 129 13.40 6.89 15.32
CA ASP A 129 14.81 6.74 14.97
C ASP A 129 15.05 5.47 14.15
N ASP A 130 14.19 4.46 14.29
CA ASP A 130 14.27 3.22 13.50
C ASP A 130 14.06 3.49 12.00
N PHE A 131 13.38 4.58 11.64
CA PHE A 131 13.18 4.99 10.25
C PHE A 131 14.50 5.36 9.55
N GLU A 132 15.50 5.86 10.30
CA GLU A 132 16.78 6.30 9.76
C GLU A 132 17.52 5.19 9.01
N PHE A 133 17.34 3.93 9.45
CA PHE A 133 17.92 2.77 8.77
C PHE A 133 17.34 2.55 7.36
N PHE A 134 16.10 2.96 7.10
CA PHE A 134 15.47 2.78 5.79
C PHE A 134 15.74 3.94 4.82
N ARG A 135 16.17 5.11 5.30
CA ARG A 135 16.39 6.30 4.45
C ARG A 135 17.28 6.06 3.25
N HIS A 136 18.31 5.23 3.40
CA HIS A 136 19.27 4.95 2.33
C HIS A 136 18.62 4.30 1.09
N ILE A 137 17.53 3.53 1.27
CA ILE A 137 16.74 2.93 0.18
C ILE A 137 16.19 4.01 -0.75
N PHE A 138 15.75 5.13 -0.17
CA PHE A 138 15.05 6.18 -0.92
C PHE A 138 16.01 7.11 -1.67
N ILE A 139 17.17 7.42 -1.08
CA ILE A 139 18.12 8.37 -1.67
C ILE A 139 19.10 7.74 -2.67
N THR A 140 19.30 6.42 -2.60
CA THR A 140 20.22 5.74 -3.52
C THR A 140 19.70 5.74 -4.96
N LYS A 141 20.64 5.73 -5.91
CA LYS A 141 20.34 5.61 -7.36
C LYS A 141 20.24 4.16 -7.83
N THR A 142 20.54 3.20 -6.95
CA THR A 142 20.64 1.78 -7.28
C THR A 142 19.29 1.09 -7.40
N TYR A 143 18.33 1.50 -6.56
CA TYR A 143 17.00 0.92 -6.54
C TYR A 143 16.06 1.69 -7.44
N ASP A 144 15.15 0.95 -8.07
CA ASP A 144 14.16 1.52 -8.97
C ASP A 144 13.09 2.30 -8.21
N ASN A 145 12.42 3.18 -8.94
CA ASN A 145 11.42 4.07 -8.35
C ASN A 145 10.17 3.29 -7.89
N SER A 146 9.83 2.20 -8.58
CA SER A 146 8.77 1.25 -8.19
C SER A 146 9.06 0.58 -6.84
N ASP A 147 10.27 0.09 -6.63
CA ASP A 147 10.68 -0.54 -5.36
C ASP A 147 10.64 0.47 -4.21
N LYS A 148 11.11 1.69 -4.46
CA LYS A 148 11.05 2.79 -3.48
C LYS A 148 9.60 3.14 -3.14
N LEU A 149 8.73 3.25 -4.15
CA LEU A 149 7.30 3.48 -3.94
C LEU A 149 6.71 2.40 -3.03
N LEU A 150 6.96 1.13 -3.35
CA LEU A 150 6.42 0.01 -2.59
C LEU A 150 6.98 -0.03 -1.16
N ALA A 151 8.27 0.23 -0.96
CA ALA A 151 8.85 0.37 0.37
C ALA A 151 8.16 1.49 1.18
N ALA A 152 7.93 2.66 0.58
CA ALA A 152 7.20 3.75 1.23
C ALA A 152 5.75 3.35 1.56
N GLN A 153 5.06 2.66 0.64
CA GLN A 153 3.69 2.17 0.85
C GLN A 153 3.58 1.13 1.98
N LEU A 154 4.64 0.37 2.23
CA LEU A 154 4.68 -0.60 3.32
C LEU A 154 5.09 0.06 4.63
N LEU A 155 6.07 0.97 4.61
CA LEU A 155 6.49 1.74 5.79
C LEU A 155 5.41 2.71 6.29
N GLN A 156 4.53 3.22 5.43
CA GLN A 156 3.40 4.07 5.86
C GLN A 156 2.40 3.31 6.76
N LYS A 157 2.45 1.97 6.81
CA LYS A 157 1.60 1.18 7.69
C LYS A 157 2.08 1.20 9.16
N ILE A 158 3.27 1.75 9.41
CA ILE A 158 3.87 1.83 10.75
C ILE A 158 3.62 3.23 11.31
N ASP A 159 2.74 3.33 12.31
CA ASP A 159 2.29 4.61 12.87
C ASP A 159 3.44 5.49 13.37
N ALA A 160 4.50 4.90 13.94
CA ALA A 160 5.68 5.63 14.40
C ALA A 160 6.44 6.36 13.28
N PHE A 161 6.27 5.94 12.02
CA PHE A 161 6.95 6.54 10.88
C PHE A 161 6.13 7.64 10.20
N ILE A 162 4.86 7.79 10.57
CA ILE A 162 3.98 8.80 9.99
C ILE A 162 4.44 10.22 10.37
N ASN A 163 4.33 11.14 9.40
CA ASN A 163 4.80 12.52 9.41
C ASN A 163 6.33 12.69 9.41
N LEU A 164 7.11 11.61 9.27
CA LEU A 164 8.54 11.73 9.04
C LEU A 164 8.82 12.25 7.65
N SER A 165 9.75 13.21 7.55
CA SER A 165 10.17 13.76 6.28
C SER A 165 11.49 13.15 5.82
N PHE A 166 11.58 12.81 4.54
CA PHE A 166 12.74 12.14 3.95
C PHE A 166 12.90 12.47 2.48
N ASP A 167 14.11 12.24 1.99
CA ASP A 167 14.49 12.54 0.61
C ASP A 167 14.42 11.26 -0.23
N VAL A 168 13.83 11.38 -1.42
CA VAL A 168 13.73 10.30 -2.41
C VAL A 168 14.41 10.76 -3.69
N TYR A 169 15.42 10.01 -4.14
CA TYR A 169 16.01 10.22 -5.45
C TYR A 169 15.19 9.49 -6.51
N ASN A 170 14.70 10.23 -7.50
CA ASN A 170 14.00 9.67 -8.64
C ASN A 170 15.00 9.40 -9.78
N ASN A 171 15.08 8.14 -10.23
CA ASN A 171 16.00 7.73 -11.30
C ASN A 171 15.65 8.32 -12.67
N LYS A 172 14.36 8.41 -13.00
CA LYS A 172 13.82 8.95 -14.27
C LYS A 172 14.07 10.45 -14.42
N LEU A 173 13.74 11.23 -13.40
CA LEU A 173 13.88 12.69 -13.34
C LEU A 173 15.29 13.13 -12.92
N LYS A 174 16.11 12.21 -12.41
CA LYS A 174 17.49 12.45 -11.94
C LYS A 174 17.61 13.56 -10.89
N GLN A 175 16.59 13.69 -10.07
CA GLN A 175 16.49 14.70 -9.02
C GLN A 175 15.96 14.12 -7.72
N THR A 176 16.24 14.81 -6.62
CA THR A 176 15.80 14.43 -5.28
C THR A 176 14.60 15.26 -4.86
N PHE A 177 13.61 14.59 -4.28
CA PHE A 177 12.40 15.21 -3.76
C PHE A 177 12.28 14.97 -2.28
N LYS A 178 11.81 15.98 -1.56
CA LYS A 178 11.46 15.85 -0.15
C LYS A 178 10.01 15.41 0.00
N ILE A 179 9.82 14.30 0.71
CA ILE A 179 8.53 13.66 0.97
C ILE A 179 8.23 13.71 2.47
N ILE A 180 6.95 13.64 2.79
CA ILE A 180 6.46 13.39 4.15
C ILE A 180 5.68 12.08 4.08
N LEU A 181 6.04 11.10 4.89
CA LEU A 181 5.31 9.84 4.95
C LEU A 181 3.97 10.09 5.65
N LYS A 182 2.87 10.29 4.91
CA LYS A 182 1.54 10.43 5.51
C LYS A 182 0.77 9.13 5.34
N LYS A 183 -0.29 9.01 6.14
CA LYS A 183 -1.30 7.97 5.94
C LYS A 183 -2.01 8.25 4.61
N ASP A 184 -1.90 7.33 3.66
CA ASP A 184 -2.56 7.35 2.34
C ASP A 184 -2.03 8.41 1.35
N ASP A 185 -0.97 9.14 1.69
CA ASP A 185 -0.28 10.10 0.81
C ASP A 185 1.24 10.06 1.06
N ILE A 186 1.97 9.55 0.08
CA ILE A 186 3.43 9.39 0.10
C ILE A 186 4.09 10.12 -1.08
N TRP A 187 3.37 11.08 -1.68
CA TRP A 187 3.79 11.76 -2.90
C TRP A 187 4.40 13.14 -2.61
N ALA A 188 5.17 13.64 -3.57
CA ALA A 188 5.62 15.02 -3.56
C ALA A 188 4.42 15.97 -3.79
N ASN A 189 4.58 17.24 -3.40
CA ASN A 189 3.52 18.24 -3.50
C ASN A 189 2.80 18.20 -4.86
N ASN A 190 1.48 18.18 -4.83
CA ASN A 190 0.56 18.17 -5.98
C ASN A 190 0.61 16.94 -6.90
N THR A 191 1.44 15.94 -6.61
CA THR A 191 1.62 14.77 -7.49
C THR A 191 0.41 13.83 -7.44
N GLN A 192 -0.14 13.55 -6.26
CA GLN A 192 -1.34 12.74 -6.14
C GLN A 192 -2.53 13.38 -6.88
N ALA A 193 -2.70 14.70 -6.73
CA ALA A 193 -3.73 15.43 -7.45
C ALA A 193 -3.52 15.42 -8.97
N TYR A 194 -2.27 15.50 -9.45
CA TYR A 194 -1.95 15.37 -10.88
C TYR A 194 -2.47 14.05 -11.44
N PHE A 195 -2.12 12.92 -10.80
CA PHE A 195 -2.51 11.60 -11.30
C PHE A 195 -4.00 11.30 -11.13
N ASN A 196 -4.62 11.72 -10.02
CA ASN A 196 -6.07 11.60 -9.85
C ASN A 196 -6.84 12.31 -10.97
N ASN A 197 -6.44 13.53 -11.34
CA ASN A 197 -7.07 14.25 -12.45
C ASN A 197 -6.84 13.56 -13.82
N VAL A 198 -5.72 12.86 -14.02
CA VAL A 198 -5.47 12.07 -15.24
C VAL A 198 -6.43 10.86 -15.28
N LEU A 199 -6.57 10.14 -14.15
CA LEU A 199 -7.48 9.01 -14.01
C LEU A 199 -8.94 9.42 -14.24
N ASP A 200 -9.38 10.53 -13.65
CA ASP A 200 -10.74 11.06 -13.83
C ASP A 200 -11.05 11.33 -15.32
N LEU A 201 -10.08 11.88 -16.07
CA LEU A 201 -10.26 12.13 -17.51
C LEU A 201 -10.29 10.84 -18.34
N ILE A 202 -9.55 9.81 -17.91
CA ILE A 202 -9.55 8.48 -18.53
C ILE A 202 -10.90 7.79 -18.29
N GLU A 203 -11.36 7.74 -17.04
CA GLU A 203 -12.67 7.17 -16.66
C GLU A 203 -13.79 7.83 -17.46
N ASN A 204 -13.83 9.17 -17.50
CA ASN A 204 -14.82 9.91 -18.29
C ASN A 204 -14.78 9.58 -19.79
N SER A 205 -13.60 9.27 -20.35
CA SER A 205 -13.46 8.91 -21.76
C SER A 205 -13.83 7.45 -22.06
N PHE A 206 -13.65 6.54 -21.11
CA PHE A 206 -13.83 5.10 -21.30
C PHE A 206 -14.90 4.46 -20.41
N TYR A 207 -15.77 5.24 -19.78
CA TYR A 207 -16.86 4.76 -18.90
C TYR A 207 -17.80 3.70 -19.51
N LYS A 208 -17.80 3.52 -20.83
CA LYS A 208 -18.56 2.48 -21.57
C LYS A 208 -17.73 1.30 -22.05
N ASP A 209 -16.40 1.38 -21.90
CA ASP A 209 -15.40 0.48 -22.45
C ASP A 209 -14.43 0.04 -21.32
N PRO A 210 -14.88 -0.81 -20.37
CA PRO A 210 -14.10 -1.15 -19.17
C PRO A 210 -12.73 -1.75 -19.50
N SER A 211 -12.60 -2.51 -20.59
CA SER A 211 -11.31 -3.07 -21.01
C SER A 211 -10.32 -2.00 -21.49
N LYS A 212 -10.80 -0.91 -22.10
CA LYS A 212 -9.94 0.21 -22.52
C LYS A 212 -9.54 1.06 -21.32
N GLU A 213 -10.49 1.28 -20.42
CA GLU A 213 -10.25 1.96 -19.15
C GLU A 213 -9.18 1.24 -18.33
N GLN A 214 -9.32 -0.08 -18.15
CA GLN A 214 -8.34 -0.89 -17.40
C GLN A 214 -6.93 -0.76 -17.98
N LEU A 215 -6.77 -0.85 -19.31
CA LEU A 215 -5.45 -0.68 -19.95
C LEU A 215 -4.92 0.75 -19.75
N ALA A 216 -5.77 1.76 -19.88
CA ALA A 216 -5.36 3.16 -19.68
C ALA A 216 -4.92 3.42 -18.23
N THR A 217 -5.65 2.87 -17.24
CA THR A 217 -5.32 2.94 -15.82
C THR A 217 -3.99 2.24 -15.53
N GLU A 218 -3.72 1.09 -16.14
CA GLU A 218 -2.44 0.40 -15.98
C GLU A 218 -1.26 1.23 -16.50
N ILE A 219 -1.43 1.92 -17.63
CA ILE A 219 -0.42 2.85 -18.15
C ILE A 219 -0.16 3.98 -17.14
N VAL A 220 -1.21 4.53 -16.53
CA VAL A 220 -1.05 5.56 -15.48
C VAL A 220 -0.29 5.00 -14.28
N ASN A 221 -0.62 3.80 -13.82
CA ASN A 221 0.06 3.15 -12.69
C ASN A 221 1.55 2.95 -12.95
N ASN A 222 1.92 2.52 -14.16
CA ASN A 222 3.32 2.35 -14.53
C ASN A 222 4.06 3.69 -14.56
N ILE A 223 3.43 4.75 -15.09
CA ILE A 223 4.00 6.10 -15.04
C ILE A 223 4.15 6.57 -13.59
N MET A 224 3.17 6.32 -12.71
CA MET A 224 3.27 6.67 -11.29
C MET A 224 4.46 5.98 -10.62
N GLN A 225 4.69 4.71 -10.92
CA GLN A 225 5.84 3.95 -10.42
C GLN A 225 7.17 4.51 -10.93
N ASP A 226 7.26 4.76 -12.25
CA ASP A 226 8.45 5.32 -12.90
C ASP A 226 8.82 6.72 -12.41
N TYR A 227 7.81 7.53 -12.08
CA TYR A 227 7.98 8.92 -11.68
C TYR A 227 7.90 9.14 -10.17
N TYR A 228 7.73 8.10 -9.35
CA TYR A 228 7.74 8.24 -7.89
C TYR A 228 8.99 9.00 -7.39
N PRO A 229 8.84 10.02 -6.53
CA PRO A 229 7.61 10.46 -5.85
C PRO A 229 6.90 11.64 -6.52
N SER A 230 7.25 12.00 -7.75
CA SER A 230 6.69 13.14 -8.48
C SER A 230 5.93 12.69 -9.74
N HIS A 231 5.66 13.62 -10.65
CA HIS A 231 5.07 13.37 -11.95
C HIS A 231 6.00 13.88 -13.06
N PRO A 232 5.74 13.58 -14.34
CA PRO A 232 6.50 14.17 -15.44
C PRO A 232 6.39 15.71 -15.43
N ASP A 233 7.51 16.42 -15.34
CA ASP A 233 7.54 17.89 -15.23
C ASP A 233 7.08 18.61 -16.50
N ILE A 234 7.22 17.97 -17.65
CA ILE A 234 7.04 18.58 -18.99
C ILE A 234 5.69 18.26 -19.65
N VAL A 235 4.86 17.43 -19.01
CA VAL A 235 3.58 17.01 -19.57
C VAL A 235 2.46 17.43 -18.63
N SER A 236 1.51 18.22 -19.13
CA SER A 236 0.32 18.58 -18.37
C SER A 236 -0.66 17.41 -18.22
N VAL A 237 -1.52 17.48 -17.20
CA VAL A 237 -2.62 16.51 -16.98
C VAL A 237 -3.42 16.23 -18.26
N LYS A 238 -3.77 17.29 -19.01
CA LYS A 238 -4.58 17.18 -20.23
C LYS A 238 -3.82 16.52 -21.38
N GLU A 239 -2.54 16.83 -21.53
CA GLU A 239 -1.69 16.23 -22.56
C GLU A 239 -1.49 14.76 -22.28
N LEU A 240 -1.19 14.39 -21.03
CA LEU A 240 -0.98 13.01 -20.64
C LEU A 240 -2.26 12.17 -20.83
N SER A 241 -3.40 12.62 -20.30
CA SER A 241 -4.66 11.89 -20.41
C SER A 241 -5.08 11.72 -21.87
N SER A 242 -5.02 12.79 -22.68
CA SER A 242 -5.35 12.72 -24.12
C SER A 242 -4.41 11.77 -24.87
N GLY A 243 -3.12 11.79 -24.54
CA GLY A 243 -2.12 10.88 -25.12
C GLY A 243 -2.40 9.42 -24.79
N ILE A 244 -2.65 9.10 -23.52
CA ILE A 244 -3.00 7.74 -23.08
C ILE A 244 -4.28 7.26 -23.75
N ILE A 245 -5.33 8.09 -23.77
CA ILE A 245 -6.61 7.77 -24.42
C ILE A 245 -6.39 7.48 -25.91
N GLN A 246 -5.61 8.31 -26.60
CA GLN A 246 -5.34 8.12 -28.03
C GLN A 246 -4.48 6.88 -28.27
N TYR A 247 -3.49 6.61 -27.43
CA TYR A 247 -2.66 5.41 -27.48
C TYR A 247 -3.51 4.14 -27.39
N VAL A 248 -4.37 4.04 -26.37
CA VAL A 248 -5.26 2.91 -26.17
C VAL A 248 -6.23 2.76 -27.35
N LYS A 249 -6.83 3.86 -27.84
CA LYS A 249 -7.67 3.81 -29.04
C LYS A 249 -6.91 3.26 -30.25
N ASN A 250 -5.68 3.71 -30.48
CA ASN A 250 -4.85 3.23 -31.59
C ASN A 250 -4.55 1.73 -31.50
N CYS A 251 -4.25 1.22 -30.29
CA CYS A 251 -4.02 -0.20 -30.06
C CYS A 251 -5.25 -1.06 -30.40
N PHE A 252 -6.45 -0.63 -30.00
CA PHE A 252 -7.69 -1.37 -30.30
C PHE A 252 -8.16 -1.19 -31.76
N ASP A 253 -7.84 -0.06 -32.39
CA ASP A 253 -8.19 0.23 -33.79
C ASP A 253 -7.18 -0.37 -34.80
N ASN A 254 -6.16 -1.11 -34.35
CA ASN A 254 -5.04 -1.59 -35.17
C ASN A 254 -4.31 -0.47 -35.96
N LYS A 255 -4.18 0.70 -35.35
CA LYS A 255 -3.41 1.84 -35.88
C LYS A 255 -1.99 1.87 -35.31
N LYS A 256 -1.14 2.76 -35.84
CA LYS A 256 0.17 2.99 -35.24
C LYS A 256 -0.02 3.56 -33.83
N PRO A 257 0.64 3.00 -32.79
CA PRO A 257 0.38 3.43 -31.41
C PRO A 257 0.62 4.93 -31.17
N ASN A 258 1.61 5.53 -31.85
CA ASN A 258 1.96 6.95 -31.74
C ASN A 258 1.13 7.90 -32.63
N GLU A 259 0.15 7.39 -33.38
CA GLU A 259 -0.62 8.22 -34.30
C GLU A 259 -1.40 9.31 -33.55
N LYS A 260 -1.14 10.59 -33.88
CA LYS A 260 -1.75 11.79 -33.28
C LYS A 260 -1.45 11.98 -31.79
N ILE A 261 -0.31 11.48 -31.32
CA ILE A 261 0.20 11.73 -29.97
C ILE A 261 1.44 12.62 -30.10
N ASP A 262 1.55 13.65 -29.26
CA ASP A 262 2.77 14.44 -29.16
C ASP A 262 3.95 13.53 -28.78
N SER A 263 5.12 13.73 -29.40
CA SER A 263 6.26 12.83 -29.22
C SER A 263 6.72 12.77 -27.77
N VAL A 264 6.69 13.89 -27.04
CA VAL A 264 7.11 13.92 -25.64
C VAL A 264 6.16 13.11 -24.77
N VAL A 265 4.85 13.21 -25.04
CA VAL A 265 3.83 12.42 -24.33
C VAL A 265 3.96 10.94 -24.67
N TYR A 266 4.18 10.62 -25.95
CA TYR A 266 4.37 9.25 -26.39
C TYR A 266 5.62 8.61 -25.77
N ASP A 267 6.71 9.36 -25.65
CA ASP A 267 7.95 8.90 -25.01
C ASP A 267 7.71 8.58 -23.51
N VAL A 268 6.94 9.42 -22.81
CA VAL A 268 6.54 9.13 -21.41
C VAL A 268 5.77 7.81 -21.35
N ILE A 269 4.75 7.64 -22.19
CA ILE A 269 3.91 6.43 -22.22
C ILE A 269 4.75 5.19 -22.50
N ILE A 270 5.51 5.18 -23.60
CA ILE A 270 6.20 3.97 -24.05
C ILE A 270 7.34 3.57 -23.10
N SER A 271 7.99 4.55 -22.47
CA SER A 271 9.07 4.30 -21.52
C SER A 271 8.64 3.60 -20.23
N CYS A 272 7.33 3.51 -19.98
CA CYS A 272 6.73 2.81 -18.83
C CYS A 272 6.05 1.48 -19.25
N ILE A 273 6.10 1.12 -20.54
CA ILE A 273 5.52 -0.12 -21.09
C ILE A 273 6.63 -1.08 -21.54
N ASP A 274 7.75 -0.57 -22.03
CA ASP A 274 8.87 -1.37 -22.58
C ASP A 274 9.90 -1.84 -21.52
N GLN A 275 9.55 -1.83 -20.23
CA GLN A 275 10.40 -2.34 -19.14
C GLN A 275 10.08 -3.81 -18.85
#